data_AF-A0A918AW16-F1
#
_entry.id   AF-A0A918AW16-F1
#
_cell.length_a   1.000
_cell.length_b   1.000
_cell.length_c   1.000
_cell.angle_alpha   90.00
_cell.angle_beta   90.00
_cell.angle_gamma   90.00
#
_symmetry.space_group_name_H-M   'P 1'
#
loop_
_entity.id
_entity.type
_entity.pdbx_description
1 polymer ?
#
loop_
_entity_poly.entity_id
_entity_poly.type
_entity_poly.pdbx_seq_one_letter_code
_entity_poly.pdbx_strand_id
1 'polypeptide(L)'
;MSPCNPHARTVRPGDVRKLLVVGCLVLAGCGARAEHAGEAPVAVPPAWSGTATSKVEVPVPQLSPEGKEALTRARRDGADSVVLLLSTAPGATERVAARLRDLGASVEASDATVGYVRASVPLEAVQRATTVDGVSRVDVDEPVDRVEPTP
;
A
#
# COMPACT_ATOMS: atom_id res chain seq x y z
N MET A 1 0.44 12.15 43.55
CA MET A 1 -0.29 12.79 42.44
C MET A 1 0.43 12.48 41.13
N SER A 2 -0.22 11.77 40.20
CA SER A 2 0.15 11.69 38.77
C SER A 2 -0.31 12.98 38.03
N PRO A 3 -0.19 13.10 36.70
CA PRO A 3 0.93 13.72 35.95
C PRO A 3 0.44 14.86 35.02
N CYS A 4 1.33 15.56 34.29
CA CYS A 4 0.94 16.28 33.07
C CYS A 4 2.10 16.44 32.07
N ASN A 5 1.96 15.70 30.96
CA ASN A 5 2.63 15.83 29.67
C ASN A 5 1.69 16.62 28.74
N PRO A 6 2.13 17.67 28.01
CA PRO A 6 1.34 18.25 26.94
C PRO A 6 1.82 17.77 25.56
N HIS A 7 1.28 16.64 25.09
CA HIS A 7 1.17 16.35 23.66
C HIS A 7 0.00 17.13 23.04
N ALA A 8 0.08 17.33 21.71
CA ALA A 8 -1.02 17.46 20.74
C ALA A 8 -1.20 18.85 20.09
N ARG A 9 -0.40 19.11 19.04
CA ARG A 9 -0.90 19.85 17.87
C ARG A 9 -1.36 18.83 16.83
N THR A 10 -2.65 18.54 16.83
CA THR A 10 -3.33 17.78 15.79
C THR A 10 -3.66 18.71 14.62
N VAL A 11 -2.93 18.59 13.52
CA VAL A 11 -3.35 19.17 12.24
C VAL A 11 -4.41 18.23 11.66
N ARG A 12 -5.66 18.71 11.62
CA ARG A 12 -6.79 17.99 11.03
C ARG A 12 -6.74 18.09 9.50
N PRO A 13 -6.77 16.99 8.73
CA PRO A 13 -6.96 17.05 7.30
C PRO A 13 -8.47 17.02 7.01
N GLY A 14 -9.03 18.14 6.55
CA GLY A 14 -10.45 18.21 6.24
C GLY A 14 -10.87 19.54 5.66
N ASP A 15 -10.45 19.85 4.43
CA ASP A 15 -11.14 20.85 3.59
C ASP A 15 -10.90 20.56 2.10
N VAL A 16 -11.55 19.52 1.58
CA VAL A 16 -11.61 19.28 0.13
C VAL A 16 -12.90 19.90 -0.39
N ARG A 17 -12.78 21.17 -0.79
CA ARG A 17 -13.85 21.91 -1.47
C ARG A 17 -14.19 21.23 -2.80
N LYS A 18 -15.37 20.61 -2.79
CA LYS A 18 -16.26 20.32 -3.91
C LYS A 18 -16.09 21.32 -5.07
N LEU A 19 -15.65 20.84 -6.23
CA LEU A 19 -16.06 21.44 -7.50
C LEU A 19 -16.80 20.39 -8.33
N LEU A 20 -18.11 20.63 -8.39
CA LEU A 20 -19.11 20.02 -9.24
C LEU A 20 -18.80 20.35 -10.71
N VAL A 21 -18.67 19.35 -11.58
CA VAL A 21 -18.96 19.52 -13.01
C VAL A 21 -19.90 18.40 -13.45
N VAL A 22 -21.15 18.81 -13.58
CA VAL A 22 -22.23 18.11 -14.28
C VAL A 22 -21.92 18.13 -15.77
N GLY A 23 -21.90 16.95 -16.39
CA GLY A 23 -21.77 16.78 -17.84
C GLY A 23 -22.67 15.64 -18.31
N CYS A 24 -23.96 15.93 -18.40
CA CYS A 24 -24.98 15.05 -18.95
C CYS A 24 -24.98 15.17 -20.49
N LEU A 25 -24.77 14.09 -21.23
CA LEU A 25 -25.43 13.90 -22.52
C LEU A 25 -25.51 12.42 -22.89
N VAL A 26 -26.73 11.90 -22.75
CA VAL A 26 -27.16 10.56 -23.18
C VAL A 26 -27.41 10.61 -24.69
N LEU A 27 -26.83 9.67 -25.44
CA LEU A 27 -27.20 9.40 -26.83
C LEU A 27 -27.83 8.01 -26.95
N ALA A 28 -28.95 8.01 -27.64
CA ALA A 28 -29.90 6.94 -27.82
C ALA A 28 -29.38 5.83 -28.75
N GLY A 29 -29.81 4.59 -28.48
CA GLY A 29 -29.69 3.46 -29.39
C GLY A 29 -30.74 2.41 -29.06
N CYS A 30 -31.88 2.46 -29.75
CA CYS A 30 -32.94 1.44 -29.72
C CYS A 30 -32.69 0.35 -30.77
N GLY A 31 -33.05 -0.88 -30.43
CA GLY A 31 -33.27 -2.00 -31.35
C GLY A 31 -32.21 -3.11 -31.23
N ALA A 32 -32.52 -4.40 -31.25
CA ALA A 32 -33.79 -5.10 -31.27
C ALA A 32 -33.59 -6.49 -30.64
N ARG A 33 -34.70 -6.99 -30.12
CA ARG A 33 -34.95 -8.29 -29.49
C ARG A 33 -34.68 -9.45 -30.46
N ALA A 34 -33.98 -10.49 -29.99
CA ALA A 34 -34.08 -11.84 -30.52
C ALA A 34 -34.06 -12.84 -29.36
N GLU A 35 -35.14 -13.62 -29.29
CA GLU A 35 -35.42 -14.63 -28.27
C GLU A 35 -34.75 -15.96 -28.66
N HIS A 36 -34.23 -16.70 -27.68
CA HIS A 36 -34.19 -18.16 -27.77
C HIS A 36 -34.35 -18.78 -26.37
N ALA A 37 -35.53 -19.40 -26.21
CA ALA A 37 -35.85 -20.63 -25.49
C ALA A 37 -34.92 -21.10 -24.36
N GLY A 38 -35.45 -21.02 -23.13
CA GLY A 38 -35.78 -22.18 -22.29
C GLY A 38 -34.63 -23.03 -21.72
N GLU A 39 -34.44 -22.94 -20.40
CA GLU A 39 -34.47 -24.12 -19.49
C GLU A 39 -34.69 -23.65 -18.04
N ALA A 40 -35.42 -24.43 -17.26
CA ALA A 40 -35.93 -24.14 -15.92
C ALA A 40 -34.90 -24.43 -14.79
N PRO A 41 -35.16 -24.01 -13.54
CA PRO A 41 -34.13 -23.81 -12.52
C PRO A 41 -33.87 -25.07 -11.68
N VAL A 42 -32.60 -25.29 -11.30
CA VAL A 42 -32.26 -26.23 -10.22
C VAL A 42 -31.60 -25.43 -9.10
N ALA A 43 -32.38 -25.21 -8.04
CA ALA A 43 -31.91 -24.66 -6.79
C ALA A 43 -31.13 -25.73 -6.04
N VAL A 44 -29.86 -25.43 -5.75
CA VAL A 44 -29.03 -26.16 -4.78
C VAL A 44 -28.66 -25.18 -3.67
N PRO A 45 -28.86 -25.52 -2.38
CA PRO A 45 -28.53 -24.64 -1.27
C PRO A 45 -27.01 -24.42 -1.14
N PRO A 46 -26.58 -23.26 -0.59
CA PRO A 46 -25.16 -22.95 -0.45
C PRO A 46 -24.52 -23.87 0.60
N ALA A 47 -23.56 -24.69 0.16
CA ALA A 47 -22.66 -25.38 1.06
C ALA A 47 -21.70 -24.36 1.71
N TRP A 48 -21.70 -24.41 3.03
CA TRP A 48 -20.84 -23.77 4.02
C TRP A 48 -19.76 -22.78 3.56
N SER A 49 -19.95 -21.55 4.06
CA SER A 49 -18.90 -20.59 4.36
C SER A 49 -17.78 -21.22 5.17
N GLY A 50 -16.62 -21.27 4.55
CA GLY A 50 -15.35 -21.61 5.15
C GLY A 50 -14.21 -21.02 4.34
N THR A 51 -14.32 -19.75 3.93
CA THR A 51 -13.14 -19.01 3.50
C THR A 51 -12.34 -18.74 4.76
N ALA A 52 -11.53 -19.73 5.14
CA ALA A 52 -10.28 -19.45 5.82
C ALA A 52 -9.65 -18.31 5.04
N THR A 53 -9.52 -17.17 5.71
CA THR A 53 -8.74 -16.03 5.23
C THR A 53 -7.30 -16.55 5.13
N SER A 54 -6.99 -17.23 4.03
CA SER A 54 -5.64 -17.48 3.61
C SER A 54 -5.06 -16.09 3.39
N LYS A 55 -4.35 -15.63 4.41
CA LYS A 55 -3.39 -14.54 4.38
C LYS A 55 -2.63 -14.71 3.07
N VAL A 56 -3.03 -13.93 2.07
CA VAL A 56 -2.38 -13.91 0.78
C VAL A 56 -1.00 -13.35 1.08
N GLU A 57 -0.04 -14.25 1.23
CA GLU A 57 1.36 -13.86 1.25
C GLU A 57 1.68 -13.47 -0.18
N VAL A 58 1.56 -12.17 -0.44
CA VAL A 58 1.67 -11.68 -1.80
C VAL A 58 3.15 -11.67 -2.18
N PRO A 59 3.57 -12.41 -3.21
CA PRO A 59 4.96 -12.36 -3.67
C PRO A 59 5.26 -10.95 -4.16
N VAL A 60 6.25 -10.31 -3.54
CA VAL A 60 6.67 -8.97 -3.91
C VAL A 60 7.92 -9.06 -4.81
N PRO A 61 7.80 -8.89 -6.14
CA PRO A 61 8.86 -9.25 -7.09
C PRO A 61 10.09 -8.33 -7.05
N GLN A 62 9.99 -7.15 -6.42
CA GLN A 62 11.05 -6.14 -6.35
C GLN A 62 11.79 -6.10 -5.00
N LEU A 63 11.40 -6.97 -4.06
CA LEU A 63 12.05 -7.13 -2.75
C LEU A 63 13.13 -8.21 -2.80
N SER A 64 14.27 -7.93 -2.18
CA SER A 64 15.31 -8.92 -1.90
C SER A 64 14.78 -10.07 -1.02
N PRO A 65 15.37 -11.28 -1.08
CA PRO A 65 15.01 -12.37 -0.16
C PRO A 65 15.06 -11.95 1.31
N GLU A 66 16.09 -11.18 1.68
CA GLU A 66 16.29 -10.63 3.02
C GLU A 66 15.14 -9.67 3.38
N GLY A 67 14.75 -8.78 2.46
CA GLY A 67 13.62 -7.87 2.66
C GLY A 67 12.28 -8.60 2.82
N LYS A 68 12.08 -9.76 2.18
CA LYS A 68 10.88 -10.58 2.39
C LYS A 68 10.85 -11.21 3.78
N GLU A 69 11.99 -11.65 4.27
CA GLU A 69 12.11 -12.17 5.63
C GLU A 69 11.87 -11.08 6.67
N ALA A 70 12.46 -9.90 6.47
CA ALA A 70 12.25 -8.72 7.29
C ALA A 70 10.77 -8.30 7.35
N LEU A 71 10.09 -8.28 6.20
CA LEU A 71 8.66 -7.97 6.12
C LEU A 71 7.80 -9.02 6.87
N THR A 72 8.19 -10.30 6.76
CA THR A 72 7.53 -11.40 7.47
C THR A 72 7.70 -11.26 8.98
N ARG A 73 8.90 -10.88 9.44
CA ARG A 73 9.22 -10.61 10.84
C ARG A 73 8.44 -9.41 11.37
N ALA A 74 8.49 -8.26 10.68
CA ALA A 74 7.74 -7.06 11.05
C ALA A 74 6.22 -7.34 11.18
N ARG A 75 5.66 -8.17 10.30
CA ARG A 75 4.27 -8.60 10.40
C ARG A 75 3.99 -9.52 11.60
N ARG A 76 4.95 -10.37 12.00
CA ARG A 76 4.82 -11.20 13.21
C ARG A 76 4.91 -10.35 14.48
N ASP A 77 5.76 -9.34 14.47
CA ASP A 77 5.96 -8.43 15.60
C ASP A 77 4.82 -7.42 15.76
N GLY A 78 3.89 -7.38 14.80
CA GLY A 78 2.71 -6.52 14.84
C GLY A 78 3.01 -5.07 14.47
N ALA A 79 4.08 -4.80 13.73
CA ALA A 79 4.39 -3.46 13.25
C ALA A 79 3.31 -2.98 12.26
N ASP A 80 2.83 -1.74 12.41
CA ASP A 80 1.87 -1.15 11.47
C ASP A 80 2.54 -0.65 10.18
N SER A 81 3.82 -0.31 10.26
CA SER A 81 4.61 0.30 9.18
C SER A 81 6.02 -0.28 9.15
N VAL A 82 6.64 -0.26 7.97
CA VAL A 82 8.01 -0.69 7.75
C VAL A 82 8.75 0.37 6.97
N VAL A 83 10.01 0.65 7.35
CA VAL A 83 10.86 1.58 6.61
C VAL A 83 11.46 0.85 5.42
N LEU A 84 11.25 1.42 4.23
CA LEU A 84 11.78 0.91 2.97
C LEU A 84 12.86 1.83 2.43
N LEU A 85 13.87 1.20 1.84
CA LEU A 85 14.97 1.79 1.09
C LEU A 85 14.71 1.51 -0.41
N LEU A 86 14.22 2.49 -1.17
CA LEU A 86 13.92 2.33 -2.59
C LEU A 86 15.00 2.98 -3.47
N SER A 87 15.58 2.19 -4.38
CA SER A 87 16.37 2.72 -5.50
C SER A 87 15.47 3.07 -6.67
N THR A 88 15.68 4.24 -7.27
CA THR A 88 14.85 4.75 -8.36
C THR A 88 15.65 4.92 -9.64
N ALA A 89 14.98 4.75 -10.78
CA ALA A 89 15.54 5.09 -12.08
C ALA A 89 15.95 6.58 -12.16
N PRO A 90 16.94 6.94 -13.01
CA PRO A 90 17.36 8.33 -13.18
C PRO A 90 16.18 9.26 -13.51
N GLY A 91 16.05 10.36 -12.76
CA GLY A 91 14.97 11.35 -12.95
C GLY A 91 13.58 10.90 -12.45
N ALA A 92 13.45 9.73 -11.82
CA ALA A 92 12.18 9.24 -11.30
C ALA A 92 11.95 9.51 -9.80
N THR A 93 12.99 9.91 -9.06
CA THR A 93 12.96 10.00 -7.58
C THR A 93 11.80 10.83 -7.04
N GLU A 94 11.58 12.04 -7.55
CA GLU A 94 10.49 12.92 -7.08
C GLU A 94 9.11 12.35 -7.40
N ARG A 95 8.95 11.73 -8.57
CA ARG A 95 7.71 11.07 -8.97
C ARG A 95 7.42 9.89 -8.05
N VAL A 96 8.42 9.05 -7.79
CA VAL A 96 8.30 7.91 -6.89
C VAL A 96 7.94 8.38 -5.47
N ALA A 97 8.64 9.39 -4.95
CA ALA A 97 8.36 9.96 -3.63
C ALA A 97 6.93 10.49 -3.52
N ALA A 98 6.41 11.18 -4.55
CA ALA A 98 5.01 11.63 -4.57
C ALA A 98 4.03 10.44 -4.54
N ARG A 99 4.26 9.42 -5.37
CA ARG A 99 3.39 8.23 -5.41
C ARG A 99 3.41 7.44 -4.11
N LEU A 100 4.56 7.38 -3.43
CA LEU A 100 4.66 6.77 -2.11
C LEU A 100 3.80 7.54 -1.08
N ARG A 101 3.84 8.88 -1.10
CA ARG A 101 2.97 9.70 -0.23
C ARG A 101 1.48 9.48 -0.51
N ASP A 102 1.09 9.35 -1.78
CA ASP A 102 -0.29 9.03 -2.16
C ASP A 102 -0.74 7.66 -1.62
N LEU A 103 0.18 6.71 -1.44
CA LEU A 103 -0.06 5.40 -0.86
C LEU A 103 -0.09 5.40 0.68
N GLY A 104 0.05 6.58 1.30
CA GLY A 104 0.10 6.74 2.76
C GLY A 104 1.48 6.56 3.37
N ALA A 105 2.54 6.49 2.54
CA ALA A 105 3.90 6.44 3.06
C ALA A 105 4.39 7.83 3.50
N SER A 106 5.22 7.85 4.54
CA SER A 106 5.96 9.03 4.96
C SER A 106 7.37 8.97 4.39
N VAL A 107 7.70 9.88 3.48
CA VAL A 107 9.06 10.00 2.93
C VAL A 107 9.93 10.74 3.94
N GLU A 108 10.94 10.03 4.48
CA GLU A 108 11.84 10.54 5.50
C GLU A 108 13.10 11.16 4.89
N ALA A 109 13.58 10.59 3.78
CA ALA A 109 14.71 11.10 3.04
C ALA A 109 14.57 10.75 1.56
N SER A 110 15.12 11.59 0.68
CA SER A 110 15.22 11.29 -0.75
C SER A 110 16.38 12.06 -1.35
N ASP A 111 17.03 11.47 -2.34
CA ASP A 111 18.10 12.11 -3.09
C ASP A 111 17.99 11.73 -4.57
N ALA A 112 17.69 12.71 -5.41
CA ALA A 112 17.52 12.52 -6.84
C ALA A 112 18.85 12.43 -7.62
N THR A 113 19.96 12.86 -7.00
CA THR A 113 21.30 12.76 -7.60
C THR A 113 21.80 11.33 -7.54
N VAL A 114 21.60 10.62 -6.41
CA VAL A 114 21.96 9.20 -6.28
C VAL A 114 20.80 8.25 -6.61
N GLY A 115 19.57 8.74 -6.71
CA GLY A 115 18.40 7.95 -7.11
C GLY A 115 17.86 7.09 -5.97
N TYR A 116 17.59 7.67 -4.81
CA TYR A 116 17.20 6.96 -3.61
C TYR A 116 16.02 7.63 -2.86
N VAL A 117 15.15 6.82 -2.24
CA VAL A 117 14.06 7.25 -1.34
C VAL A 117 13.98 6.37 -0.09
N ARG A 118 14.02 6.97 1.09
CA ARG A 118 13.68 6.37 2.39
C ARG A 118 12.26 6.71 2.75
N ALA A 119 11.41 5.72 2.95
CA ALA A 119 10.02 5.96 3.33
C ALA A 119 9.52 4.94 4.35
N SER A 120 8.82 5.40 5.37
CA SER A 120 7.98 4.56 6.22
C SER A 120 6.68 4.27 5.48
N VAL A 121 6.43 2.99 5.18
CA VAL A 121 5.30 2.53 4.39
C VAL A 121 4.39 1.64 5.24
N PRO A 122 3.06 1.85 5.25
CA PRO A 122 2.13 0.95 5.90
C PRO A 122 2.23 -0.48 5.34
N LEU A 123 2.12 -1.51 6.19
CA LEU A 123 2.27 -2.90 5.76
C LEU A 123 1.32 -3.29 4.61
N GLU A 124 0.08 -2.81 4.61
CA GLU A 124 -0.87 -3.06 3.50
C GLU A 124 -0.48 -2.36 2.18
N ALA A 125 0.36 -1.32 2.24
CA ALA A 125 0.79 -0.55 1.08
C ALA A 125 2.15 -0.98 0.54
N VAL A 126 2.94 -1.77 1.28
CA VAL A 126 4.29 -2.22 0.87
C VAL A 126 4.28 -2.85 -0.51
N GLN A 127 3.34 -3.74 -0.79
CA GLN A 127 3.27 -4.39 -2.10
C GLN A 127 3.07 -3.36 -3.22
N ARG A 128 2.17 -2.40 -3.04
CA ARG A 128 1.91 -1.34 -4.02
C ARG A 128 3.11 -0.40 -4.17
N ALA A 129 3.81 -0.10 -3.07
CA ALA A 129 5.00 0.73 -3.07
C ALA A 129 6.13 0.11 -3.92
N THR A 130 6.26 -1.22 -3.90
CA THR A 130 7.28 -1.92 -4.69
C THR A 130 6.98 -1.98 -6.19
N THR A 131 5.72 -1.80 -6.58
CA THR A 131 5.27 -1.84 -7.98
C THR A 131 5.17 -0.43 -8.59
N VAL A 132 5.62 0.61 -7.88
CA VAL A 132 5.61 1.98 -8.41
C VAL A 132 6.58 2.08 -9.58
N ASP A 133 6.10 2.62 -10.70
CA ASP A 133 6.92 2.86 -11.89
C ASP A 133 8.14 3.72 -11.57
N GLY A 134 9.31 3.26 -12.00
CA GLY A 134 10.58 3.94 -11.73
C GLY A 134 11.29 3.46 -10.46
N VAL A 135 10.72 2.51 -9.71
CA VAL A 135 11.46 1.75 -8.69
C VAL A 135 12.28 0.66 -9.38
N SER A 136 13.55 0.55 -9.01
CA SER A 136 14.49 -0.45 -9.55
C SER A 136 14.89 -1.51 -8.54
N ARG A 137 14.87 -1.17 -7.25
CA ARG A 137 15.14 -2.11 -6.15
C ARG A 137 14.47 -1.62 -4.87
N VAL A 138 14.03 -2.56 -4.04
CA VAL A 138 13.49 -2.27 -2.70
C VAL A 138 14.22 -3.11 -1.66
N ASP A 139 14.65 -2.45 -0.59
CA ASP A 139 15.22 -3.07 0.59
C ASP A 139 14.43 -2.64 1.84
N VAL A 140 14.51 -3.43 2.91
CA VAL A 140 13.83 -3.16 4.18
C VAL A 140 14.86 -2.71 5.19
N ASP A 141 14.66 -1.52 5.75
CA ASP A 141 15.53 -0.99 6.80
C ASP A 141 15.08 -1.57 8.15
N GLU A 142 15.76 -2.64 8.58
CA GLU A 142 15.50 -3.27 9.88
C GLU A 142 16.27 -2.52 10.98
N PRO A 143 15.61 -2.18 12.11
CA PRO A 143 16.32 -1.72 13.28
C PRO A 143 17.25 -2.83 13.77
N VAL A 144 18.56 -2.54 13.82
CA VAL A 144 19.54 -3.43 14.45
C VAL A 144 19.41 -3.33 15.97
N ASP A 145 18.97 -4.42 16.60
CA ASP A 145 19.01 -4.57 18.05
C ASP A 145 20.46 -4.58 18.54
N ARG A 146 20.88 -3.51 19.24
CA ARG A 146 22.15 -3.54 19.99
C ARG A 146 21.92 -4.32 21.27
N VAL A 147 22.38 -5.57 21.29
CA VAL A 147 22.63 -6.28 22.55
C VAL A 147 23.81 -5.59 23.23
N GLU A 148 23.55 -4.97 24.38
CA GLU A 148 24.58 -4.37 25.23
C GLU A 148 25.54 -5.50 25.66
N PRO A 149 26.87 -5.39 25.42
CA PRO A 149 27.79 -6.44 25.83
C PRO A 149 27.81 -6.50 27.36
N THR A 150 27.44 -7.66 27.90
CA THR A 150 27.64 -7.95 29.33
C THR A 150 29.15 -7.94 29.62
N PRO A 151 29.62 -7.17 30.62
CA PRO A 151 31.04 -7.07 30.95
C PRO A 151 31.65 -8.39 31.45
#